data_AF-A0A7T9UG28-F1
#
_entry.id   AF-A0A7T9UG28-F1
#
_cell.length_a   1.000
_cell.length_b   1.000
_cell.length_c   1.000
_cell.angle_alpha   90.00
_cell.angle_beta   90.00
_cell.angle_gamma   90.00
#
_symmetry.space_group_name_H-M   'P 1'
#
loop_
_entity.id
_entity.type
_entity.pdbx_description
1 polymer ?
#
loop_
_entity_poly.entity_id
_entity_poly.type
_entity_poly.pdbx_seq_one_letter_code
_entity_poly.pdbx_strand_id
1 'polypeptide(L)' 'MDIQHTRVTVEINHDVQFSRFHEGEQKGGVQPLAPEVIAIVKAQLEDALLHLEELASRK' A
#
# COMPACT_ATOMS: atom_id res chain seq x y z
N MET A 1 -0.48 3.17 20.91
CA MET A 1 -0.44 4.34 20.01
C MET A 1 -1.57 4.13 19.02
N ASP A 2 -2.62 4.94 19.04
CA ASP A 2 -3.65 4.84 18.01
C ASP A 2 -3.06 5.40 16.71
N ILE A 3 -2.87 4.53 15.72
CA ILE A 3 -2.43 4.96 14.40
C ILE A 3 -3.67 5.55 13.72
N GLN A 4 -3.80 6.87 13.77
CA GLN A 4 -4.99 7.57 13.28
C GLN A 4 -5.00 7.74 11.75
N HIS A 5 -3.83 7.72 11.10
CA HIS A 5 -3.73 7.93 9.65
C HIS A 5 -2.80 6.91 9.00
N THR A 6 -3.39 5.90 8.34
CA THR A 6 -2.66 5.02 7.42
C THR A 6 -3.16 5.22 5.99
N ARG A 7 -2.20 5.22 5.06
CA ARG A 7 -2.45 5.35 3.62
C ARG A 7 -1.63 4.32 2.87
N VAL A 8 -2.26 3.61 1.95
CA VAL A 8 -1.59 2.76 0.95
C VAL A 8 -1.73 3.44 -0.40
N THR A 9 -0.61 3.72 -1.07
CA THR A 9 -0.59 4.35 -2.40
C THR A 9 0.19 3.44 -3.36
N VAL A 10 -0.38 3.22 -4.55
CA VAL A 10 0.25 2.53 -5.67
C VAL A 10 0.54 3.56 -6.76
N GLU A 11 1.81 3.77 -7.02
CA GLU A 11 2.33 4.66 -8.05
C GLU A 11 2.96 3.84 -9.18
N ILE A 12 2.60 4.13 -10.43
CA ILE A 12 3.14 3.48 -11.62
C ILE A 12 3.58 4.57 -12.57
N ASN A 13 4.84 4.54 -13.02
CA ASN A 13 5.42 5.56 -13.88
C ASN A 13 5.26 7.00 -13.34
N HIS A 14 5.36 7.16 -12.02
CA HIS A 14 5.14 8.43 -11.32
C HIS A 14 3.69 8.94 -11.26
N ASP A 15 2.73 8.15 -11.74
CA ASP A 15 1.31 8.45 -11.64
C ASP A 15 0.64 7.61 -10.55
N VAL A 16 -0.14 8.26 -9.67
CA VAL A 16 -0.94 7.58 -8.65
C VAL A 16 -2.12 6.87 -9.31
N GLN A 17 -2.06 5.54 -9.33
CA GLN A 17 -3.12 4.71 -9.90
C GLN A 17 -4.15 4.30 -8.85
N PHE A 18 -3.71 4.10 -7.60
CA PHE A 18 -4.58 3.71 -6.49
C PHE A 18 -4.10 4.29 -5.16
N SER A 19 -5.04 4.72 -4.33
CA SER A 19 -4.79 5.17 -2.96
C SER A 19 -5.97 4.80 -2.06
N ARG A 20 -5.67 4.21 -0.91
CA ARG A 20 -6.66 3.85 0.12
C ARG A 20 -6.28 4.47 1.45
N PHE A 21 -7.23 5.17 2.06
CA PHE A 21 -7.14 5.72 3.41
C PHE A 21 -7.93 4.85 4.37
N HIS A 22 -7.43 4.72 5.60
CA HIS A 22 -8.18 4.06 6.68
C HIS A 22 -9.29 4.95 7.24
N GLU A 23 -9.11 6.28 7.24
CA GLU A 23 -10.11 7.24 7.68
C GLU A 23 -11.02 7.68 6.51
N GLY A 24 -12.33 7.63 6.70
CA GLY A 24 -13.33 8.22 5.80
C GLY A 24 -13.70 7.45 4.53
N GLU A 25 -13.27 6.19 4.37
CA GLU A 25 -13.52 5.34 3.17
C GLU A 25 -13.28 6.05 1.82
N GLN A 26 -12.44 7.08 1.79
CA GLN A 26 -12.13 7.77 0.55
C GLN A 26 -11.19 6.89 -0.27
N LYS A 27 -11.76 6.17 -1.23
CA LYS A 27 -11.01 5.47 -2.28
C LYS A 27 -10.56 6.53 -3.28
N GLY A 28 -9.27 6.85 -3.27
CA GLY A 28 -8.67 7.76 -4.24
C GLY A 28 -7.91 6.95 -5.29
N GLY A 29 -8.55 6.58 -6.39
CA GLY A 29 -7.90 5.85 -7.48
C GLY A 29 -8.88 5.67 -8.62
N VAL A 30 -8.56 6.24 -9.78
CA VAL A 30 -9.53 6.46 -10.87
C VAL A 30 -9.63 5.23 -11.80
N GLN A 31 -8.73 4.25 -11.69
CA GLN A 31 -8.69 3.08 -12.58
C GLN A 31 -8.45 1.74 -11.87
N PRO A 32 -9.13 0.66 -12.30
CA PRO A 32 -8.75 -0.70 -11.93
C PRO A 32 -7.33 -1.00 -12.42
N LEU A 33 -6.48 -1.52 -11.53
CA LEU A 33 -5.15 -2.02 -11.91
C LEU A 33 -5.29 -3.31 -12.73
N ALA A 34 -4.42 -3.49 -13.72
CA ALA A 34 -4.34 -4.73 -14.47
C ALA A 34 -3.92 -5.90 -13.55
N PRO A 35 -4.40 -7.15 -13.79
CA PRO A 35 -4.08 -8.29 -12.92
C PRO A 35 -2.59 -8.54 -12.69
N GLU A 36 -1.77 -8.36 -13.73
CA GLU A 36 -0.31 -8.46 -13.68
C GLU A 36 0.31 -7.40 -12.77
N VAL A 37 -0.24 -6.18 -12.77
CA VAL A 37 0.18 -5.10 -11.89
C VAL A 37 -0.18 -5.42 -10.44
N ILE A 38 -1.37 -5.98 -10.21
CA ILE A 38 -1.80 -6.40 -8.86
C ILE A 38 -0.84 -7.46 -8.30
N ALA A 39 -0.40 -8.42 -9.10
CA ALA A 39 0.54 -9.44 -8.67
C ALA A 39 1.89 -8.83 -8.24
N ILE A 40 2.42 -7.87 -9.01
CA ILE A 40 3.67 -7.17 -8.69
C ILE A 40 3.52 -6.35 -7.41
N VAL A 41 2.45 -5.55 -7.31
CA VAL A 41 2.17 -4.71 -6.14
C VAL A 41 2.01 -5.57 -4.89
N LYS A 42 1.33 -6.71 -4.99
CA LYS A 42 1.16 -7.65 -3.88
C LYS A 42 2.51 -8.16 -3.37
N ALA A 43 3.39 -8.62 -4.26
CA ALA A 43 4.72 -9.11 -3.88
C ALA A 43 5.55 -8.02 -3.18
N GLN A 44 5.49 -6.78 -3.66
CA GLN A 44 6.17 -5.65 -3.02
C GLN A 44 5.61 -5.32 -1.64
N LEU A 45 4.28 -5.39 -1.47
CA LEU A 45 3.65 -5.17 -0.16
C LEU A 45 3.99 -6.27 0.84
N GLU A 46 4.06 -7.53 0.40
CA GLU A 46 4.46 -8.67 1.25
C GLU A 46 5.92 -8.53 1.70
N ASP A 47 6.83 -8.14 0.80
CA ASP A 47 8.24 -7.88 1.13
C ASP A 47 8.39 -6.69 2.10
N ALA A 48 7.66 -5.60 1.87
CA ALA A 48 7.64 -4.45 2.77
C ALA A 48 7.11 -4.81 4.16
N LEU A 49 6.08 -5.67 4.24
CA LEU A 49 5.55 -6.15 5.51
C LEU A 49 6.60 -6.96 6.28
N LEU A 50 7.30 -7.88 5.60
CA LEU A 50 8.37 -8.65 6.21
C LEU A 50 9.45 -7.75 6.81
N HIS A 51 9.89 -6.72 6.07
CA HIS A 51 10.86 -5.75 6.59
C HIS A 51 10.35 -4.97 7.81
N LEU A 52 9.06 -4.60 7.86
CA LEU A 52 8.48 -3.95 9.04
C LEU A 52 8.45 -4.88 10.26
N GLU A 53 8.13 -6.16 10.07
CA GLU A 53 8.15 -7.18 11.13
C GLU A 53 9.57 -7.42 11.64
N GLU A 54 10.57 -7.46 10.74
CA GLU A 54 11.98 -7.50 11.12
C GLU A 54 12.37 -6.30 11.98
N LEU A 55 11.96 -5.08 11.62
CA LEU A 55 12.23 -3.89 12.43
C LEU A 55 11.57 -3.97 13.81
N ALA A 56 10.37 -4.53 13.91
CA ALA A 56 9.69 -4.74 15.19
C ALA A 56 10.36 -5.80 16.08
N SER A 57 11.03 -6.79 15.47
CA SER A 57 11.74 -7.85 16.18
C SER A 57 13.16 -7.49 16.61
N ARG A 58 13.75 -6.41 16.07
CA ARG A 58 15.02 -5.82 16.52
C ARG A 58 14.78 -5.07 17.84
N LYS A 59 14.96 -5.77 18.96
CA LYS A 59 15.02 -5.18 20.31
C LYS A 59 16.26 -4.33 20.52
#